data_AF-A0A812MSZ4-F1
#
_entry.id   AF-A0A812MSZ4-F1
#
_cell.length_a   1.000
_cell.length_b   1.000
_cell.length_c   1.000
_cell.angle_alpha   90.00
_cell.angle_beta   90.00
_cell.angle_gamma   90.00
#
_symmetry.space_group_name_H-M   'P 1'
#
loop_
_entity.id
_entity.type
_entity.pdbx_description
1 polymer ?
#
loop_
_entity_poly.entity_id
_entity_poly.type
_entity_poly.pdbx_seq_one_letter_code
_entity_poly.pdbx_strand_id
1 'polypeptide(L)'
;MRRSQHCRGVFAHEARGCLHKLPIMPSCAKEPELQGHCLAANLPGLHLFTLQEKCDRSLKDFLGSHSASEPQIAFIVSSIMQGLAHIHQQHVFHRDITDGNILLADCGRRVVICDFDLSVQTSGASEVVWRCGTPGFVAPEIFIKRRGTARSDVFSVGAIAFFAACGKHAFMRETYKATCHATINEEPDFWGGQVLQRSPACLSLIDNMLCKQGFLRPSAAEALMSDWLDQTEKQDLSKALLRTQKLVNVRGWCKRNLGCFNLRYAGQTSAE
;
A
#
# COMPACT_ATOMS: atom_id res chain seq x y z
N MET A 1 -47.42 -12.06 2.13
CA MET A 1 -46.43 -12.09 3.25
C MET A 1 -45.22 -12.91 2.84
N ARG A 2 -44.01 -12.50 3.26
CA ARG A 2 -42.67 -13.11 3.06
C ARG A 2 -41.89 -12.77 1.77
N ARG A 3 -41.47 -11.49 1.59
CA ARG A 3 -40.25 -11.11 0.81
C ARG A 3 -39.66 -9.76 1.26
N SER A 4 -39.40 -9.55 2.55
CA SER A 4 -38.83 -8.25 3.01
C SER A 4 -37.73 -8.33 4.07
N GLN A 5 -37.14 -9.50 4.34
CA GLN A 5 -36.11 -9.64 5.38
C GLN A 5 -34.71 -9.98 4.86
N HIS A 6 -34.55 -10.48 3.63
CA HIS A 6 -33.21 -10.85 3.11
C HIS A 6 -32.44 -9.70 2.44
N CYS A 7 -33.12 -8.70 1.85
CA CYS A 7 -32.44 -7.58 1.19
C CYS A 7 -31.95 -6.48 2.15
N ARG A 8 -32.33 -6.48 3.44
CA ARG A 8 -31.81 -5.46 4.38
C ARG A 8 -30.41 -5.80 4.92
N GLY A 9 -30.01 -7.07 4.88
CA GLY A 9 -28.73 -7.53 5.43
C GLY A 9 -27.52 -7.29 4.51
N VAL A 10 -27.69 -7.49 3.20
CA VAL A 10 -26.60 -7.36 2.21
C VAL A 10 -26.19 -5.89 2.00
N PHE A 11 -27.18 -5.00 1.89
CA PHE A 11 -26.96 -3.56 1.68
C PHE A 11 -26.28 -2.85 2.85
N ALA A 12 -26.51 -3.30 4.08
CA ALA A 12 -25.85 -2.73 5.26
C ALA A 12 -24.35 -3.08 5.31
N HIS A 13 -23.95 -4.23 4.76
CA HIS A 13 -22.56 -4.69 4.81
C HIS A 13 -21.68 -3.99 3.75
N GLU A 14 -22.20 -3.78 2.54
CA GLU A 14 -21.48 -3.09 1.45
C GLU A 14 -21.36 -1.59 1.71
N ALA A 15 -22.41 -0.94 2.24
CA ALA A 15 -22.35 0.47 2.62
C ALA A 15 -21.39 0.71 3.81
N ARG A 16 -21.34 -0.20 4.80
CA ARG A 16 -20.40 -0.12 5.93
C ARG A 16 -18.94 -0.11 5.50
N GLY A 17 -18.59 -0.87 4.46
CA GLY A 17 -17.23 -0.91 3.91
C GLY A 17 -16.74 0.45 3.44
N CYS A 18 -17.60 1.25 2.79
CA CYS A 18 -17.25 2.60 2.38
C CYS A 18 -17.33 3.62 3.54
N LEU A 19 -18.29 3.45 4.46
CA LEU A 19 -18.49 4.36 5.59
C LEU A 19 -17.32 4.33 6.58
N HIS A 20 -16.69 3.17 6.80
CA HIS A 20 -15.51 3.06 7.66
C HIS A 20 -14.30 3.84 7.11
N LYS A 21 -14.22 4.06 5.79
CA LYS A 21 -13.13 4.80 5.16
C LYS A 21 -13.29 6.31 5.26
N LEU A 22 -14.51 6.81 5.50
CA LEU A 22 -14.82 8.24 5.54
C LEU A 22 -13.94 9.08 6.48
N PRO A 23 -13.55 8.60 7.68
CA PRO A 23 -12.68 9.36 8.57
C PRO A 23 -11.21 9.38 8.09
N ILE A 24 -10.80 8.38 7.31
CA ILE A 24 -9.41 8.18 6.86
C ILE A 24 -9.16 8.90 5.53
N MET A 25 -10.12 8.88 4.60
CA MET A 25 -9.97 9.46 3.26
C MET A 25 -9.53 10.96 3.23
N PRO A 26 -10.00 11.85 4.12
CA PRO A 26 -9.57 13.25 4.11
C PRO A 26 -8.09 13.44 4.45
N SER A 27 -7.49 12.53 5.23
CA SER A 27 -6.05 12.61 5.54
C SER A 27 -5.17 12.09 4.41
N CYS A 28 -5.69 11.22 3.54
CA CYS A 28 -5.02 10.77 2.32
C CYS A 28 -4.89 11.89 1.28
N ALA A 29 -5.85 12.82 1.20
CA ALA A 29 -5.87 13.84 0.13
C ALA A 29 -4.72 14.86 0.16
N LYS A 30 -3.94 14.91 1.26
CA LYS A 30 -2.84 15.86 1.43
C LYS A 30 -1.45 15.25 1.25
N GLU A 31 -1.34 13.93 1.26
CA GLU A 31 -0.07 13.23 1.16
C GLU A 31 0.10 12.58 -0.22
N PRO A 32 1.19 12.86 -0.95
CA PRO A 32 1.39 12.32 -2.29
C PRO A 32 1.51 10.80 -2.31
N GLU A 33 1.97 10.20 -1.21
CA GLU A 33 2.15 8.76 -1.05
C GLU A 33 0.83 8.02 -0.75
N LEU A 34 -0.30 8.72 -0.59
CA LEU A 34 -1.60 8.13 -0.31
C LEU A 34 -2.56 8.36 -1.47
N GLN A 35 -3.32 7.33 -1.87
CA GLN A 35 -4.21 7.47 -3.02
C GLN A 35 -5.32 8.48 -2.73
N GLY A 36 -5.48 9.45 -3.64
CA GLY A 36 -6.58 10.40 -3.57
C GLY A 36 -7.93 9.72 -3.80
N HIS A 37 -8.89 10.02 -2.92
CA HIS A 37 -10.26 9.51 -2.98
C HIS A 37 -11.29 10.63 -2.94
N CYS A 38 -12.36 10.49 -3.74
CA CYS A 38 -13.56 11.29 -3.67
C CYS A 38 -14.79 10.38 -3.58
N LEU A 39 -15.80 10.78 -2.83
CA LEU A 39 -17.05 10.03 -2.72
C LEU A 39 -18.15 10.68 -3.55
N ALA A 40 -18.82 9.86 -4.35
CA ALA A 40 -19.99 10.25 -5.11
C ALA A 40 -21.16 9.35 -4.72
N ALA A 41 -22.33 9.94 -4.52
CA ALA A 41 -23.56 9.22 -4.23
C ALA A 41 -24.60 9.51 -5.31
N ASN A 42 -25.37 8.50 -5.70
CA ASN A 42 -26.52 8.67 -6.59
C ASN A 42 -27.81 8.21 -5.87
N LEU A 43 -28.84 9.06 -5.84
CA LEU A 43 -30.15 8.75 -5.26
C LEU A 43 -31.27 9.24 -6.19
N PRO A 44 -32.25 8.37 -6.55
CA PRO A 44 -32.88 7.35 -5.68
C PRO A 44 -32.51 5.90 -6.02
N GLY A 45 -32.12 5.10 -5.01
CA GLY A 45 -31.64 3.71 -5.14
C GLY A 45 -30.33 3.38 -4.40
N LEU A 46 -29.64 4.43 -3.91
CA LEU A 46 -28.46 4.46 -3.03
C LEU A 46 -27.29 3.59 -3.49
N HIS A 47 -26.66 3.99 -4.60
CA HIS A 47 -25.32 3.53 -4.95
C HIS A 47 -24.29 4.54 -4.45
N LEU A 48 -23.29 4.05 -3.72
CA LEU A 48 -22.13 4.84 -3.29
C LEU A 48 -20.93 4.43 -4.15
N PHE A 49 -20.27 5.42 -4.74
CA PHE A 49 -19.08 5.26 -5.56
C PHE A 49 -17.89 5.91 -4.85
N THR A 50 -16.76 5.19 -4.83
CA THR A 50 -15.47 5.79 -4.53
C THR A 50 -14.77 6.05 -5.85
N LEU A 51 -14.53 7.33 -6.13
CA LEU A 51 -13.68 7.76 -7.25
C LEU A 51 -12.25 7.84 -6.75
N GLN A 52 -11.33 7.27 -7.52
CA GLN A 52 -9.93 7.13 -7.17
C GLN A 52 -9.06 7.82 -8.21
N GLU A 53 -7.94 8.38 -7.76
CA GLU A 53 -6.88 8.76 -8.70
C GLU A 53 -6.44 7.55 -9.53
N LYS A 54 -6.30 7.76 -10.85
CA LYS A 54 -5.80 6.73 -11.75
C LYS A 54 -4.27 6.65 -11.67
N CYS A 55 -3.77 5.48 -11.26
CA CYS A 55 -2.34 5.14 -11.32
C CYS A 55 -2.02 4.27 -12.55
N ASP A 56 -0.73 4.09 -12.84
CA ASP A 56 -0.27 3.40 -14.06
C ASP A 56 -0.34 1.87 -13.93
N ARG A 57 0.10 1.33 -12.78
CA ARG A 57 0.13 -0.11 -12.46
C ARG A 57 0.38 -0.35 -10.97
N SER A 58 0.16 -1.59 -10.50
CA SER A 58 0.60 -2.01 -9.17
C SER A 58 2.11 -2.29 -9.12
N LEU A 59 2.68 -2.27 -7.91
CA LEU A 59 4.06 -2.68 -7.68
C LEU A 59 4.24 -4.17 -7.98
N LYS A 60 3.23 -4.99 -7.69
CA LYS A 60 3.19 -6.40 -8.08
C LYS A 60 3.39 -6.58 -9.59
N ASP A 61 2.69 -5.80 -10.42
CA ASP A 61 2.85 -5.84 -11.88
C ASP A 61 4.20 -5.29 -12.35
N PHE A 62 4.79 -4.35 -11.59
CA PHE A 62 6.11 -3.81 -11.89
C PHE A 62 7.23 -4.82 -11.61
N LEU A 63 7.21 -5.46 -10.44
CA LEU A 63 8.20 -6.46 -10.04
C LEU A 63 8.01 -7.76 -10.82
N GLY A 64 6.76 -8.21 -10.99
CA GLY A 64 6.45 -9.50 -11.60
C GLY A 64 7.16 -10.63 -10.86
N SER A 65 8.09 -11.32 -11.53
CA SER A 65 8.96 -12.34 -10.91
C SER A 65 10.42 -11.89 -10.79
N HIS A 66 10.68 -10.59 -10.89
CA HIS A 66 12.03 -10.02 -10.92
C HIS A 66 12.30 -9.14 -9.70
N SER A 67 13.58 -9.05 -9.34
CA SER A 67 14.09 -8.07 -8.39
C SER A 67 14.20 -6.68 -9.01
N ALA A 68 14.35 -5.68 -8.15
CA ALA A 68 14.61 -4.29 -8.52
C ALA A 68 16.06 -3.89 -8.21
N SER A 69 16.51 -2.77 -8.77
CA SER A 69 17.80 -2.18 -8.37
C SER A 69 17.71 -1.60 -6.96
N GLU A 70 18.82 -1.55 -6.24
CA GLU A 70 18.80 -1.04 -4.85
C GLU A 70 18.24 0.40 -4.74
N PRO A 71 18.56 1.34 -5.65
CA PRO A 71 17.91 2.66 -5.64
C PRO A 71 16.40 2.60 -5.87
N GLN A 72 15.91 1.68 -6.72
CA GLN A 72 14.46 1.48 -6.89
C GLN A 72 13.81 0.98 -5.60
N ILE A 73 14.45 0.01 -4.93
CA ILE A 73 13.95 -0.52 -3.67
C ILE A 73 13.94 0.58 -2.61
N ALA A 74 15.01 1.35 -2.48
CA ALA A 74 15.09 2.47 -1.53
C ALA A 74 13.98 3.49 -1.78
N PHE A 75 13.73 3.86 -3.05
CA PHE A 75 12.64 4.77 -3.41
C PHE A 75 11.25 4.23 -3.06
N ILE A 76 11.01 2.95 -3.35
CA ILE A 76 9.74 2.28 -3.01
C ILE A 76 9.55 2.27 -1.49
N VAL A 77 10.56 1.83 -0.74
CA VAL A 77 10.48 1.71 0.72
C VAL A 77 10.34 3.07 1.37
N SER A 78 11.12 4.08 0.97
CA SER A 78 11.03 5.43 1.54
C SER A 78 9.65 6.04 1.31
N SER A 79 9.11 5.95 0.10
CA SER A 79 7.77 6.46 -0.22
C SER A 79 6.68 5.76 0.59
N ILE A 80 6.72 4.42 0.70
CA ILE A 80 5.74 3.70 1.53
C ILE A 80 5.88 4.10 3.00
N MET A 81 7.11 4.25 3.52
CA MET A 81 7.33 4.66 4.90
C MET A 81 6.88 6.10 5.18
N GLN A 82 7.01 7.03 4.22
CA GLN A 82 6.47 8.40 4.33
C GLN A 82 4.95 8.37 4.49
N GLY A 83 4.24 7.66 3.59
CA GLY A 83 2.79 7.50 3.68
C GLY A 83 2.33 6.81 4.97
N LEU A 84 3.05 5.75 5.39
CA LEU A 84 2.77 5.06 6.66
C LEU A 84 3.02 5.95 7.87
N ALA A 85 4.12 6.71 7.90
CA ALA A 85 4.44 7.62 9.00
C ALA A 85 3.31 8.65 9.21
N HIS A 86 2.75 9.19 8.13
CA HIS A 86 1.61 10.12 8.21
C HIS A 86 0.37 9.48 8.83
N ILE A 87 -0.08 8.32 8.33
CA ILE A 87 -1.29 7.69 8.85
C ILE A 87 -1.08 7.15 10.28
N HIS A 88 0.13 6.69 10.60
CA HIS A 88 0.47 6.19 11.94
C HIS A 88 0.44 7.31 13.00
N GLN A 89 0.83 8.54 12.64
CA GLN A 89 0.70 9.71 13.52
C GLN A 89 -0.76 10.03 13.88
N GLN A 90 -1.70 9.65 13.00
CA GLN A 90 -3.15 9.81 13.21
C GLN A 90 -3.79 8.56 13.82
N HIS A 91 -2.96 7.61 14.28
CA HIS A 91 -3.36 6.32 14.81
C HIS A 91 -4.19 5.47 13.83
N VAL A 92 -3.94 5.61 12.52
CA VAL A 92 -4.52 4.77 11.49
C VAL A 92 -3.52 3.67 11.12
N PHE A 93 -3.94 2.41 11.16
CA PHE A 93 -3.13 1.27 10.71
C PHE A 93 -3.69 0.73 9.41
N HIS A 94 -2.85 0.51 8.40
CA HIS A 94 -3.29 0.10 7.07
C HIS A 94 -3.79 -1.35 7.05
N ARG A 95 -3.00 -2.26 7.65
CA ARG A 95 -3.25 -3.69 7.88
C ARG A 95 -3.29 -4.61 6.67
N ASP A 96 -3.23 -4.07 5.45
CA ASP A 96 -3.10 -4.87 4.23
C ASP A 96 -2.09 -4.29 3.25
N ILE A 97 -0.93 -3.90 3.76
CA ILE A 97 0.19 -3.51 2.90
C ILE A 97 0.69 -4.74 2.15
N THR A 98 0.59 -4.69 0.82
CA THR A 98 1.06 -5.72 -0.11
C THR A 98 1.60 -5.05 -1.36
N ASP A 99 2.39 -5.75 -2.16
CA ASP A 99 2.81 -5.25 -3.47
C ASP A 99 1.63 -5.00 -4.44
N GLY A 100 0.46 -5.61 -4.21
CA GLY A 100 -0.78 -5.31 -4.93
C GLY A 100 -1.43 -3.98 -4.54
N ASN A 101 -1.25 -3.56 -3.28
CA ASN A 101 -1.82 -2.34 -2.71
C ASN A 101 -0.85 -1.14 -2.72
N ILE A 102 0.29 -1.31 -3.37
CA ILE A 102 1.20 -0.21 -3.70
C ILE A 102 1.08 0.05 -5.21
N LEU A 103 0.77 1.28 -5.59
CA LEU A 103 0.60 1.70 -6.98
C LEU A 103 1.76 2.60 -7.40
N LEU A 104 2.09 2.53 -8.68
CA LEU A 104 3.02 3.44 -9.34
C LEU A 104 2.24 4.45 -10.16
N ALA A 105 2.49 5.73 -9.95
CA ALA A 105 1.86 6.84 -10.66
C ALA A 105 2.91 7.75 -11.33
N ASP A 106 2.44 8.63 -12.21
CA ASP A 106 3.27 9.61 -12.91
C ASP A 106 4.46 8.99 -13.66
N CYS A 107 4.21 7.88 -14.35
CA CYS A 107 5.19 7.05 -15.04
C CYS A 107 6.26 6.46 -14.10
N GLY A 108 5.89 6.18 -12.85
CA GLY A 108 6.77 5.62 -11.81
C GLY A 108 7.48 6.67 -10.95
N ARG A 109 7.21 7.96 -11.13
CA ARG A 109 7.82 9.02 -10.28
C ARG A 109 7.19 9.12 -8.90
N ARG A 110 6.07 8.44 -8.67
CA ARG A 110 5.36 8.46 -7.40
C ARG A 110 4.90 7.06 -7.05
N VAL A 111 5.03 6.73 -5.77
CA VAL A 111 4.59 5.46 -5.18
C VAL A 111 3.43 5.80 -4.24
N VAL A 112 2.32 5.09 -4.37
CA VAL A 112 1.06 5.44 -3.74
C VAL A 112 0.50 4.22 -3.00
N ILE A 113 0.19 4.36 -1.73
CA ILE A 113 -0.53 3.37 -0.92
C ILE A 113 -2.03 3.49 -1.25
N CYS A 114 -2.66 2.37 -1.60
CA CYS A 114 -4.10 2.29 -1.85
C CYS A 114 -4.75 1.20 -0.99
N ASP A 115 -6.08 1.11 -1.10
CA ASP A 115 -6.90 0.06 -0.47
C ASP A 115 -6.88 0.08 1.07
N PHE A 116 -7.57 1.07 1.63
CA PHE A 116 -7.76 1.25 3.07
C PHE A 116 -8.94 0.44 3.64
N ASP A 117 -9.39 -0.59 2.93
CA ASP A 117 -10.61 -1.35 3.25
C ASP A 117 -10.49 -2.11 4.57
N LEU A 118 -9.26 -2.53 4.89
CA LEU A 118 -8.91 -3.21 6.13
C LEU A 118 -8.31 -2.28 7.18
N SER A 119 -8.16 -0.98 6.87
CA SER A 119 -7.57 -0.03 7.80
C SER A 119 -8.43 0.16 9.04
N VAL A 120 -7.85 0.68 10.11
CA VAL A 120 -8.59 1.05 11.33
C VAL A 120 -7.94 2.26 11.97
N GLN A 121 -8.75 3.18 12.47
CA GLN A 121 -8.29 4.28 13.32
C GLN A 121 -8.49 3.88 14.78
N THR A 122 -7.40 3.77 15.54
CA THR A 122 -7.48 3.46 16.97
C THR A 122 -7.49 4.73 17.80
N SER A 123 -8.40 4.83 18.77
CA SER A 123 -8.43 5.93 19.74
C SER A 123 -7.55 5.68 20.98
N GLY A 124 -6.72 4.63 20.96
CA GLY A 124 -5.93 4.17 22.10
C GLY A 124 -6.59 3.01 22.88
N ALA A 125 -5.72 2.08 23.31
CA ALA A 125 -5.95 0.88 24.12
C ALA A 125 -7.24 0.06 23.85
N SER A 126 -7.04 -1.02 23.08
CA SER A 126 -7.86 -2.25 23.11
C SER A 126 -9.06 -2.35 22.17
N GLU A 127 -8.95 -1.88 20.93
CA GLU A 127 -9.78 -2.49 19.89
C GLU A 127 -9.23 -3.88 19.55
N VAL A 128 -10.09 -4.89 19.69
CA VAL A 128 -9.81 -6.27 19.27
C VAL A 128 -9.77 -6.28 17.74
N VAL A 129 -8.56 -6.23 17.18
CA VAL A 129 -8.37 -6.23 15.73
C VAL A 129 -8.46 -7.67 15.22
N TRP A 130 -9.44 -7.98 14.37
CA TRP A 130 -9.59 -9.32 13.80
C TRP A 130 -8.38 -9.69 12.92
N ARG A 131 -8.07 -11.00 12.83
CA ARG A 131 -7.06 -11.50 11.88
C ARG A 131 -7.51 -11.13 10.46
N CYS A 132 -6.72 -10.31 9.78
CA CYS A 132 -6.92 -9.91 8.40
C CYS A 132 -5.57 -9.74 7.70
N GLY A 133 -5.62 -9.43 6.41
CA GLY A 133 -4.46 -9.15 5.58
C GLY A 133 -4.02 -10.36 4.76
N THR A 134 -3.13 -10.09 3.81
CA THR A 134 -2.69 -11.07 2.83
C THR A 134 -1.55 -11.97 3.34
N PRO A 135 -1.69 -13.31 3.32
CA PRO A 135 -0.64 -14.23 3.75
C PRO A 135 0.69 -13.97 3.03
N GLY A 136 1.81 -14.05 3.77
CA GLY A 136 3.14 -13.72 3.25
C GLY A 136 3.57 -12.27 3.53
N PHE A 137 2.61 -11.37 3.78
CA PHE A 137 2.87 -9.98 4.20
C PHE A 137 2.43 -9.70 5.64
N VAL A 138 1.50 -10.50 6.18
CA VAL A 138 0.98 -10.36 7.55
C VAL A 138 2.06 -10.65 8.60
N ALA A 139 2.17 -9.77 9.60
CA ALA A 139 3.14 -9.88 10.69
C ALA A 139 2.85 -11.06 11.66
N PRO A 140 3.89 -11.69 12.27
CA PRO A 140 3.74 -12.85 13.13
C PRO A 140 2.81 -12.64 14.33
N GLU A 141 2.84 -11.46 14.95
CA GLU A 141 2.00 -11.14 16.10
C GLU A 141 0.49 -11.15 15.78
N ILE A 142 0.09 -10.95 14.52
CA ILE A 142 -1.31 -11.04 14.10
C ILE A 142 -1.77 -12.50 14.13
N PHE A 143 -0.90 -13.44 13.72
CA PHE A 143 -1.21 -14.86 13.82
C PHE A 143 -1.23 -15.34 15.27
N ILE A 144 -0.31 -14.87 16.11
CA ILE A 144 -0.19 -15.31 17.52
C ILE A 144 -1.25 -14.66 18.41
N LYS A 145 -1.33 -13.32 18.41
CA LYS A 145 -2.11 -12.53 19.37
C LYS A 145 -3.39 -11.96 18.80
N ARG A 146 -3.63 -12.08 17.48
CA ARG A 146 -4.75 -11.44 16.77
C ARG A 146 -4.79 -9.93 17.04
N ARG A 147 -3.62 -9.29 17.02
CA ARG A 147 -3.50 -7.84 17.23
C ARG A 147 -2.39 -7.31 16.34
N GLY A 148 -2.76 -6.43 15.41
CA GLY A 148 -1.83 -5.65 14.61
C GLY A 148 -1.54 -4.30 15.27
N THR A 149 -0.42 -3.70 14.91
CA THR A 149 0.01 -2.36 15.33
C THR A 149 0.55 -1.59 14.12
N ALA A 150 0.91 -0.33 14.28
CA ALA A 150 1.69 0.42 13.28
C ALA A 150 2.93 -0.36 12.80
N ARG A 151 3.64 -1.06 13.71
CA ARG A 151 4.81 -1.88 13.39
C ARG A 151 4.48 -3.18 12.64
N SER A 152 3.20 -3.57 12.58
CA SER A 152 2.76 -4.67 11.72
C SER A 152 2.74 -4.25 10.25
N ASP A 153 2.39 -2.99 9.94
CA ASP A 153 2.51 -2.45 8.58
C ASP A 153 3.99 -2.39 8.15
N VAL A 154 4.89 -1.99 9.05
CA VAL A 154 6.36 -1.96 8.80
C VAL A 154 6.89 -3.35 8.41
N PHE A 155 6.41 -4.41 9.06
CA PHE A 155 6.78 -5.78 8.68
C PHE A 155 6.35 -6.12 7.25
N SER A 156 5.14 -5.72 6.87
CA SER A 156 4.64 -5.92 5.52
C SER A 156 5.49 -5.20 4.47
N VAL A 157 5.99 -3.99 4.78
CA VAL A 157 6.96 -3.29 3.92
C VAL A 157 8.29 -4.04 3.87
N GLY A 158 8.77 -4.59 4.99
CA GLY A 158 9.95 -5.45 5.01
C GLY A 158 9.82 -6.67 4.09
N ALA A 159 8.64 -7.29 4.04
CA ALA A 159 8.37 -8.42 3.15
C ALA A 159 8.39 -8.00 1.66
N ILE A 160 7.86 -6.81 1.33
CA ILE A 160 7.94 -6.22 -0.02
C ILE A 160 9.40 -5.93 -0.37
N ALA A 161 10.15 -5.29 0.52
CA ALA A 161 11.54 -4.92 0.31
C ALA A 161 12.44 -6.15 0.09
N PHE A 162 12.24 -7.20 0.89
CA PHE A 162 12.95 -8.47 0.73
C PHE A 162 12.66 -9.12 -0.62
N PHE A 163 11.39 -9.20 -1.02
CA PHE A 163 11.03 -9.72 -2.33
C PHE A 163 11.64 -8.89 -3.46
N ALA A 164 11.59 -7.56 -3.38
CA ALA A 164 12.19 -6.68 -4.37
C ALA A 164 13.72 -6.81 -4.42
N ALA A 165 14.39 -7.13 -3.31
CA ALA A 165 15.84 -7.31 -3.24
C ALA A 165 16.32 -8.61 -3.90
N CYS A 166 15.56 -9.70 -3.79
CA CYS A 166 16.04 -11.04 -4.17
C CYS A 166 15.13 -11.83 -5.14
N GLY A 167 13.91 -11.35 -5.40
CA GLY A 167 12.90 -12.02 -6.25
C GLY A 167 12.22 -13.23 -5.58
N LYS A 168 12.43 -13.44 -4.27
CA LYS A 168 11.83 -14.53 -3.49
C LYS A 168 11.08 -13.99 -2.29
N HIS A 169 9.90 -14.52 -2.01
CA HIS A 169 9.15 -14.13 -0.81
C HIS A 169 9.84 -14.66 0.44
N ALA A 170 9.92 -13.84 1.48
CA ALA A 170 10.54 -14.22 2.76
C ALA A 170 9.88 -15.46 3.38
N PHE A 171 8.55 -15.50 3.42
CA PHE A 171 7.80 -16.52 4.17
C PHE A 171 6.69 -17.23 3.39
N MET A 172 6.44 -16.85 2.13
CA MET A 172 5.36 -17.46 1.36
C MET A 172 5.68 -18.93 1.04
N ARG A 173 4.68 -19.80 1.21
CA ARG A 173 4.74 -21.25 0.94
C ARG A 173 3.47 -21.66 0.19
N GLU A 174 3.44 -22.91 -0.29
CA GLU A 174 2.31 -23.45 -1.06
C GLU A 174 0.97 -23.40 -0.34
N THR A 175 0.98 -23.52 0.99
CA THR A 175 -0.25 -23.51 1.80
C THR A 175 -0.27 -22.35 2.77
N TYR A 176 -1.49 -21.91 3.12
CA TYR A 176 -1.71 -20.91 4.17
C TYR A 176 -1.04 -21.32 5.48
N LYS A 177 -1.22 -22.57 5.92
CA LYS A 177 -0.66 -23.09 7.17
C LYS A 177 0.88 -23.07 7.16
N ALA A 178 1.50 -23.48 6.05
CA ALA A 178 2.95 -23.44 5.90
C ALA A 178 3.48 -22.00 5.86
N THR A 179 2.76 -21.08 5.21
CA THR A 179 3.12 -19.66 5.19
C THR A 179 3.05 -19.07 6.60
N CYS A 180 1.98 -19.32 7.36
CA CYS A 180 1.88 -18.88 8.75
C CYS A 180 2.99 -19.47 9.62
N HIS A 181 3.31 -20.75 9.45
CA HIS A 181 4.41 -21.39 10.16
C HIS A 181 5.74 -20.69 9.89
N ALA A 182 6.07 -20.48 8.61
CA ALA A 182 7.29 -19.81 8.21
C ALA A 182 7.36 -18.37 8.74
N THR A 183 6.26 -17.62 8.64
CA THR A 183 6.20 -16.25 9.17
C THR A 183 6.45 -16.20 10.67
N ILE A 184 6.00 -17.19 11.45
CA ILE A 184 6.16 -17.21 12.91
C ILE A 184 7.54 -17.74 13.34
N ASN A 185 8.04 -18.78 12.67
CA ASN A 185 9.14 -19.61 13.20
C ASN A 185 10.43 -19.62 12.37
N GLU A 186 10.39 -19.15 11.12
CA GLU A 186 11.54 -19.23 10.20
C GLU A 186 12.10 -17.83 9.93
N GLU A 187 13.39 -17.73 9.64
CA GLU A 187 14.04 -16.47 9.23
C GLU A 187 14.16 -16.37 7.71
N PRO A 188 14.14 -15.15 7.13
CA PRO A 188 14.39 -14.95 5.71
C PRO A 188 15.80 -15.41 5.31
N ASP A 189 15.94 -15.92 4.10
CA ASP A 189 17.25 -16.31 3.56
C ASP A 189 18.02 -15.09 3.02
N PHE A 190 18.86 -14.51 3.87
CA PHE A 190 19.79 -13.43 3.50
C PHE A 190 21.13 -13.92 2.94
N TRP A 191 21.33 -15.23 2.78
CA TRP A 191 22.62 -15.81 2.46
C TRP A 191 22.70 -16.35 1.03
N GLY A 192 21.64 -16.17 0.22
CA GLY A 192 21.52 -16.77 -1.11
C GLY A 192 21.03 -15.83 -2.22
N GLY A 193 21.60 -15.99 -3.42
CA GLY A 193 21.10 -15.35 -4.64
C GLY A 193 21.39 -13.85 -4.72
N GLN A 194 20.44 -13.07 -5.25
CA GLN A 194 20.65 -11.64 -5.52
C GLN A 194 20.68 -10.75 -4.28
N VAL A 195 20.30 -11.28 -3.11
CA VAL A 195 20.38 -10.55 -1.84
C VAL A 195 21.82 -10.18 -1.49
N LEU A 196 22.80 -11.02 -1.90
CA LEU A 196 24.22 -10.81 -1.67
C LEU A 196 24.81 -9.63 -2.47
N GLN A 197 24.06 -9.11 -3.44
CA GLN A 197 24.47 -7.94 -4.24
C GLN A 197 24.05 -6.61 -3.61
N ARG A 198 23.37 -6.65 -2.46
CA ARG A 198 22.84 -5.47 -1.78
C ARG A 198 23.81 -4.96 -0.71
N SER A 199 23.75 -3.67 -0.44
CA SER A 199 24.58 -3.07 0.61
C SER A 199 24.21 -3.63 1.99
N PRO A 200 25.17 -3.68 2.94
CA PRO A 200 24.88 -4.07 4.32
C PRO A 200 23.80 -3.19 4.98
N ALA A 201 23.75 -1.90 4.65
CA ALA A 201 22.75 -0.98 5.16
C ALA A 201 21.33 -1.33 4.68
N CYS A 202 21.18 -1.69 3.39
CA CYS A 202 19.94 -2.19 2.83
C CYS A 202 19.44 -3.44 3.55
N LEU A 203 20.31 -4.45 3.67
CA LEU A 203 19.94 -5.72 4.29
C LEU A 203 19.62 -5.55 5.78
N SER A 204 20.38 -4.69 6.49
CA SER A 204 20.15 -4.42 7.91
C SER A 204 18.77 -3.80 8.15
N LEU A 205 18.34 -2.82 7.34
CA LEU A 205 17.00 -2.25 7.50
C LEU A 205 15.92 -3.29 7.19
N ILE A 206 16.08 -4.07 6.11
CA ILE A 206 15.11 -5.13 5.75
C ILE A 206 14.97 -6.14 6.89
N ASP A 207 16.09 -6.59 7.48
CA ASP A 207 16.08 -7.52 8.62
C ASP A 207 15.41 -6.91 9.86
N ASN A 208 15.73 -5.66 10.20
CA ASN A 208 15.09 -4.94 11.29
C ASN A 208 13.56 -4.80 11.12
N MET A 209 13.08 -4.57 9.90
CA MET A 209 11.64 -4.55 9.59
C MET A 209 10.99 -5.95 9.70
N LEU A 210 11.73 -7.01 9.36
CA LEU A 210 11.26 -8.40 9.41
C LEU A 210 11.40 -9.06 10.80
N CYS A 211 11.88 -8.34 11.80
CA CYS A 211 12.02 -8.83 13.16
C CYS A 211 10.71 -9.45 13.68
N LYS A 212 10.78 -10.66 14.25
CA LYS A 212 9.59 -11.37 14.78
C LYS A 212 8.96 -10.64 15.95
N GLN A 213 9.78 -10.00 16.78
CA GLN A 213 9.31 -9.21 17.91
C GLN A 213 8.89 -7.83 17.41
N GLY A 214 7.59 -7.64 17.19
CA GLY A 214 7.08 -6.41 16.58
C GLY A 214 7.47 -5.12 17.30
N PHE A 215 7.77 -5.13 18.60
CA PHE A 215 8.20 -3.94 19.33
C PHE A 215 9.68 -3.55 19.13
N LEU A 216 10.51 -4.46 18.61
CA LEU A 216 11.91 -4.20 18.25
C LEU A 216 12.03 -3.64 16.82
N ARG A 217 10.97 -3.73 16.01
CA ARG A 217 10.95 -3.11 14.69
C ARG A 217 11.00 -1.59 14.83
N PRO A 218 11.66 -0.88 13.89
CA PRO A 218 11.53 0.57 13.82
C PRO A 218 10.07 0.95 13.54
N SER A 219 9.67 2.13 13.97
CA SER A 219 8.53 2.84 13.41
C SER A 219 8.81 3.27 11.96
N ALA A 220 7.77 3.64 11.22
CA ALA A 220 7.95 4.15 9.85
C ALA A 220 8.87 5.39 9.81
N ALA A 221 8.71 6.31 10.77
CA ALA A 221 9.58 7.48 10.90
C ALA A 221 11.04 7.11 11.24
N GLU A 222 11.26 6.15 12.15
CA GLU A 222 12.61 5.67 12.47
C GLU A 222 13.27 4.96 11.27
N ALA A 223 12.50 4.22 10.46
CA ALA A 223 13.03 3.56 9.28
C ALA A 223 13.53 4.56 8.23
N LEU A 224 12.83 5.70 8.05
CA LEU A 224 13.25 6.78 7.14
C LEU A 224 14.60 7.39 7.54
N MET A 225 14.92 7.43 8.83
CA MET A 225 16.20 7.93 9.35
C MET A 225 17.34 6.91 9.32
N SER A 226 17.11 5.72 8.76
CA SER A 226 18.17 4.71 8.66
C SER A 226 19.28 5.15 7.71
N ASP A 227 20.51 4.68 7.98
CA ASP A 227 21.69 4.96 7.13
C ASP A 227 21.44 4.67 5.64
N TRP A 228 20.60 3.66 5.35
CA TRP A 228 20.28 3.31 3.98
C TRP A 228 19.39 4.34 3.28
N LEU A 229 18.29 4.76 3.93
CA LEU A 229 17.28 5.64 3.33
C LEU A 229 17.66 7.13 3.42
N ASP A 230 18.31 7.55 4.51
CA ASP A 230 18.76 8.95 4.70
C ASP A 230 19.82 9.35 3.66
N GLN A 231 20.66 8.41 3.23
CA GLN A 231 21.66 8.65 2.19
C GLN A 231 21.06 8.72 0.78
N THR A 232 19.87 8.14 0.56
CA THR A 232 19.29 8.01 -0.79
C THR A 232 18.45 9.20 -1.24
N GLU A 233 17.96 10.06 -0.33
CA GLU A 233 17.25 11.31 -0.69
C GLU A 233 18.07 12.25 -1.58
N LYS A 234 19.41 12.10 -1.59
CA LYS A 234 20.33 12.95 -2.37
C LYS A 234 20.53 12.52 -3.82
N GLN A 235 20.06 11.32 -4.20
CA GLN A 235 19.97 10.91 -5.61
C GLN A 235 18.53 11.10 -6.04
N ASP A 236 18.29 11.61 -7.26
CA ASP A 236 16.96 11.90 -7.80
C ASP A 236 16.19 10.58 -8.08
N LEU A 237 15.77 9.92 -6.99
CA LEU A 237 15.13 8.60 -6.93
C LEU A 237 13.81 8.57 -7.70
N SER A 238 13.20 9.75 -7.93
CA SER A 238 12.04 9.92 -8.81
C SER A 238 12.27 9.34 -10.22
N LYS A 239 13.54 9.25 -10.65
CA LYS A 239 13.93 8.66 -11.92
C LYS A 239 14.14 7.14 -11.89
N ALA A 240 14.24 6.54 -10.71
CA ALA A 240 14.65 5.15 -10.54
C ALA A 240 13.66 4.17 -11.19
N LEU A 241 12.36 4.44 -11.13
CA LEU A 241 11.31 3.59 -11.71
C LEU A 241 10.90 4.00 -13.13
N LEU A 242 11.54 5.03 -13.71
CA LEU A 242 11.25 5.45 -15.07
C LEU A 242 11.60 4.33 -16.06
N ARG A 243 10.61 3.90 -16.83
CA ARG A 243 10.82 3.30 -18.14
C ARG A 243 10.16 4.19 -19.19
N THR A 244 10.76 4.30 -20.37
CA THR A 244 10.20 4.96 -21.55
C THR A 244 8.92 4.25 -21.99
N GLN A 245 7.79 4.57 -21.37
CA GLN A 245 6.50 4.22 -21.95
C GLN A 245 6.27 5.10 -23.18
N LYS A 246 6.06 4.47 -24.35
CA LYS A 246 5.39 5.12 -25.48
C LYS A 246 4.10 5.70 -24.93
N LEU A 247 3.99 7.03 -24.94
CA LEU A 247 2.79 7.78 -24.59
C LEU A 247 1.59 7.08 -25.21
N VAL A 248 0.77 6.42 -24.40
CA VAL A 248 -0.54 5.99 -24.85
C VAL A 248 -1.29 7.29 -25.09
N ASN A 249 -1.65 7.55 -26.35
CA ASN A 249 -2.38 8.74 -26.74
C ASN A 249 -3.74 8.77 -26.02
N VAL A 250 -3.78 9.39 -24.85
CA VAL A 250 -4.95 9.49 -23.97
C VAL A 250 -6.11 10.17 -24.71
N ARG A 251 -5.81 11.16 -25.57
CA ARG A 251 -6.81 11.77 -26.47
C ARG A 251 -7.42 10.75 -27.44
N GLY A 252 -6.61 9.85 -27.99
CA GLY A 252 -7.07 8.78 -28.88
C GLY A 252 -7.86 7.69 -28.14
N TRP A 253 -7.57 7.43 -26.87
CA TRP A 253 -8.32 6.48 -26.04
C TRP A 253 -9.67 7.06 -25.60
N CYS A 254 -9.72 8.31 -25.11
CA CYS A 254 -10.96 8.98 -24.72
C CYS A 254 -11.92 9.18 -25.91
N LYS A 255 -11.41 9.56 -27.09
CA LYS A 255 -12.24 9.65 -28.32
C LYS A 255 -12.87 8.31 -28.72
N ARG A 256 -12.22 7.19 -28.43
CA ARG A 256 -12.70 5.85 -28.83
C ARG A 256 -13.64 5.22 -27.81
N ASN A 257 -13.43 5.45 -26.52
CA ASN A 257 -14.15 4.70 -25.47
C ASN A 257 -15.16 5.53 -24.68
N LEU A 258 -15.07 6.87 -24.68
CA LEU A 258 -15.94 7.73 -23.88
C LEU A 258 -16.92 8.57 -24.71
N GLY A 259 -17.04 8.30 -26.02
CA GLY A 259 -18.08 8.88 -26.89
C GLY A 259 -18.38 10.35 -26.61
N CYS A 260 -17.49 11.26 -27.04
CA CYS A 260 -17.71 12.72 -27.11
C CYS A 260 -18.64 13.34 -26.05
N PHE A 261 -18.29 13.25 -24.75
CA PHE A 261 -18.82 14.22 -23.78
C PHE A 261 -17.95 15.48 -23.82
N ASN A 262 -18.50 16.56 -24.38
CA ASN A 262 -17.96 17.90 -24.27
C ASN A 262 -18.04 18.36 -22.80
N LEU A 263 -17.02 18.05 -22.01
CA LEU A 263 -16.78 18.74 -20.75
C LEU A 263 -16.29 20.15 -21.07
N ARG A 264 -17.22 21.11 -21.14
CA ARG A 264 -16.87 22.53 -21.09
C ARG A 264 -16.27 22.82 -19.72
N TYR A 265 -14.99 23.15 -19.70
CA TYR A 265 -14.34 23.79 -18.57
C TYR A 265 -15.00 25.16 -18.35
N ALA A 266 -15.78 25.31 -17.27
CA ALA A 266 -16.24 26.61 -16.82
C ALA A 266 -15.10 27.23 -15.98
N GLY A 267 -14.33 28.14 -16.58
CA GLY A 267 -13.22 28.75 -15.87
C GLY A 267 -12.34 29.69 -16.71
N GLN A 268 -12.95 30.58 -17.50
CA GLN A 268 -12.30 31.82 -17.95
C GLN A 268 -13.37 32.91 -18.07
N THR A 269 -13.54 33.71 -17.01
CA THR A 269 -14.03 35.08 -17.16
C THR A 269 -12.83 35.93 -17.53
N SER A 270 -12.66 36.18 -18.83
CA SER A 270 -11.83 37.25 -19.35
C SER A 270 -12.61 38.56 -19.36
N ALA A 271 -11.90 39.63 -19.01
CA ALA A 271 -12.32 41.01 -19.00
C ALA A 271 -13.03 41.47 -20.29
N GLU A 272 -14.06 42.29 -20.11
CA GLU A 272 -14.30 43.56 -20.81
C GLU A 272 -14.79 44.59 -19.77
#